data_AF-A0A7L1U4C7-F1
#
_entry.id   AF-A0A7L1U4C7-F1
#
_cell.length_a   1.000
_cell.length_b   1.000
_cell.length_c   1.000
_cell.angle_alpha   90.00
_cell.angle_beta   90.00
_cell.angle_gamma   90.00
#
_symmetry.space_group_name_H-M   'P 1'
#
loop_
_entity.id
_entity.type
_entity.pdbx_description
1 polymer ?
#
loop_
_entity_poly.entity_id
_entity_poly.type
_entity_poly.pdbx_seq_one_letter_code
_entity_poly.pdbx_strand_id
1 'polypeptide(L)'
;MVVAEMNRLGMMVDLAHVSVDTMKAVLNISKAPVIFSHSSAYTICQHRRNVPDDASTGSLVMVNFYNAYVTCSATAQLSDVADHMDYVKKVAGAQAVGFGGDYDGVT
;
A
#
# COMPACT_ATOMS: atom_id res chain seq x y z
N MET A 1 -3.41 -21.82 9.63
CA MET A 1 -3.10 -20.81 8.59
C MET A 1 -2.71 -19.52 9.29
N VAL A 2 -1.59 -18.88 8.92
CA VAL A 2 -1.02 -17.73 9.67
C VAL A 2 -1.99 -16.55 9.73
N VAL A 3 -2.60 -16.16 8.61
CA VAL A 3 -3.55 -15.04 8.55
C VAL A 3 -4.74 -15.21 9.49
N ALA A 4 -5.27 -16.43 9.62
CA ALA A 4 -6.39 -16.70 10.52
C ALA A 4 -6.01 -16.47 12.00
N GLU A 5 -4.78 -16.82 12.38
CA GLU A 5 -4.30 -16.59 13.74
C GLU A 5 -4.02 -15.10 13.99
N MET A 6 -3.47 -14.38 13.01
CA MET A 6 -3.32 -12.92 13.08
C MET A 6 -4.67 -12.24 13.30
N ASN A 7 -5.70 -12.62 12.55
CA ASN A 7 -7.06 -12.10 12.74
C ASN A 7 -7.62 -12.45 14.13
N ARG A 8 -7.40 -13.67 14.65
CA ARG A 8 -7.86 -14.07 15.99
C ARG A 8 -7.21 -13.24 17.10
N LEU A 9 -5.94 -12.89 16.93
CA LEU A 9 -5.17 -12.10 17.89
C LEU A 9 -5.41 -10.59 17.79
N GLY A 10 -6.06 -10.11 16.72
CA GLY A 10 -6.15 -8.68 16.43
C GLY A 10 -4.82 -8.08 15.95
N MET A 11 -3.95 -8.90 15.36
CA MET A 11 -2.70 -8.46 14.74
C MET A 11 -3.00 -7.95 13.33
N MET A 12 -2.52 -6.74 13.01
CA MET A 12 -2.63 -6.18 11.66
C MET A 12 -1.83 -7.02 10.67
N VAL A 13 -2.42 -7.26 9.50
CA VAL A 13 -1.75 -7.94 8.38
C VAL A 13 -1.26 -6.87 7.41
N ASP A 14 0.07 -6.79 7.26
CA ASP A 14 0.72 -5.87 6.34
C ASP A 14 1.13 -6.59 5.05
N LEU A 15 0.75 -6.01 3.91
CA LEU A 15 0.99 -6.52 2.57
C LEU A 15 2.03 -5.71 1.80
N ALA A 16 2.73 -4.77 2.42
CA ALA A 16 3.96 -4.25 1.84
C ALA A 16 4.94 -5.41 1.54
N HIS A 17 5.69 -5.30 0.44
CA HIS A 17 6.68 -6.25 -0.12
C HIS A 17 6.16 -7.54 -0.74
N VAL A 18 4.92 -7.96 -0.48
CA VAL A 18 4.42 -9.25 -0.98
C VAL A 18 4.09 -9.20 -2.48
N SER A 19 3.98 -10.37 -3.12
CA SER A 19 3.55 -10.46 -4.52
C SER A 19 2.06 -10.15 -4.67
N VAL A 20 1.63 -9.74 -5.87
CA VAL A 20 0.20 -9.52 -6.19
C VAL A 20 -0.65 -10.76 -5.89
N ASP A 21 -0.13 -11.96 -6.16
CA ASP A 21 -0.84 -13.20 -5.84
C ASP A 21 -1.04 -13.39 -4.33
N THR A 22 -0.04 -13.00 -3.54
CA THR A 22 -0.14 -13.03 -2.07
C THR A 22 -1.13 -11.97 -1.58
N MET A 23 -1.12 -10.76 -2.17
CA MET A 23 -2.12 -9.73 -1.85
C MET A 23 -3.54 -10.27 -2.04
N LYS A 24 -3.81 -10.84 -3.23
CA LYS A 24 -5.12 -11.42 -3.57
C LYS A 24 -5.50 -12.58 -2.66
N ALA A 25 -4.56 -13.48 -2.37
CA ALA A 25 -4.80 -14.60 -1.46
C ALA A 25 -5.17 -14.12 -0.06
N VAL A 26 -4.46 -13.13 0.49
CA VAL A 26 -4.73 -12.58 1.81
C VAL A 26 -6.05 -11.81 1.84
N LEU A 27 -6.33 -10.97 0.84
CA LEU A 27 -7.58 -10.23 0.73
C LEU A 27 -8.81 -11.16 0.67
N ASN A 28 -8.66 -12.35 0.08
CA ASN A 28 -9.74 -13.34 0.00
C ASN A 28 -9.99 -14.10 1.32
N ILE A 29 -8.99 -14.21 2.21
CA ILE A 29 -9.08 -15.04 3.43
C ILE A 29 -9.11 -14.23 4.73
N SER A 30 -8.64 -12.98 4.71
CA SER A 30 -8.61 -12.12 5.90
C SER A 30 -10.01 -11.71 6.31
N LYS A 31 -10.31 -11.82 7.60
CA LYS A 31 -11.59 -11.40 8.20
C LYS A 31 -11.56 -9.97 8.76
N ALA A 32 -10.37 -9.35 8.79
CA ALA A 32 -10.15 -8.00 9.24
C ALA A 32 -9.48 -7.17 8.11
N PRO A 33 -9.63 -5.84 8.12
CA PRO A 33 -8.92 -4.97 7.19
C PRO A 33 -7.40 -5.22 7.22
N VAL A 34 -6.78 -5.10 6.05
CA VAL A 34 -5.33 -5.22 5.87
C VAL A 34 -4.71 -3.84 5.62
N ILE A 35 -3.39 -3.75 5.78
CA ILE A 35 -2.65 -2.51 5.51
C ILE A 35 -1.57 -2.75 4.46
N PHE A 36 -1.16 -1.68 3.81
CA PHE A 36 0.11 -1.55 3.12
C PHE A 36 0.87 -0.45 3.84
N SER A 37 1.79 -0.81 4.73
CA SER A 37 2.45 0.13 5.65
C SER A 37 3.36 1.16 4.97
N HIS A 38 3.89 0.84 3.78
CA HIS A 38 4.73 1.73 2.96
C HIS A 38 4.73 1.31 1.48
N SER A 39 3.65 1.65 0.77
CA SER A 39 3.53 1.45 -0.68
C SER A 39 2.77 2.61 -1.34
N SER A 40 2.94 2.81 -2.64
CA SER A 40 2.25 3.87 -3.40
C SER A 40 1.27 3.28 -4.43
N ALA A 41 0.56 4.11 -5.18
CA ALA A 41 -0.44 3.66 -6.16
C ALA A 41 0.19 3.21 -7.49
N TYR A 42 -0.13 1.98 -7.94
CA TYR A 42 0.45 1.40 -9.14
C TYR A 42 0.06 2.14 -10.43
N THR A 43 -1.16 2.68 -10.48
CA THR A 43 -1.67 3.40 -11.66
C THR A 43 -0.90 4.69 -11.94
N ILE A 44 -0.36 5.35 -10.91
CA ILE A 44 0.50 6.54 -11.09
C ILE A 44 1.93 6.14 -11.47
N CYS A 45 2.50 5.18 -10.74
CA CYS A 45 3.84 4.66 -11.00
C CYS A 45 3.80 3.12 -11.00
N GLN A 46 4.01 2.52 -12.19
CA GLN A 46 3.93 1.08 -12.43
C GLN A 46 5.16 0.32 -11.89
N HIS A 47 5.46 0.51 -10.61
CA HIS A 47 6.51 -0.19 -9.91
C HIS A 47 5.95 -1.41 -9.18
N ARG A 48 6.65 -2.54 -9.19
CA ARG A 48 6.20 -3.81 -8.56
C ARG A 48 5.89 -3.72 -7.06
N ARG A 49 6.36 -2.66 -6.39
CA ARG A 49 6.12 -2.40 -4.96
C ARG A 49 4.84 -1.61 -4.69
N ASN A 50 4.21 -1.08 -5.74
CA ASN A 50 3.00 -0.27 -5.65
C ASN A 50 1.74 -1.12 -5.76
N VAL A 51 0.68 -0.63 -5.14
CA VAL A 51 -0.58 -1.34 -4.94
C VAL A 51 -1.49 -1.14 -6.15
N PRO A 52 -1.94 -2.23 -6.81
CA PRO A 52 -2.99 -2.15 -7.83
C PRO A 52 -4.34 -1.71 -7.24
N ASP A 53 -5.21 -1.16 -8.08
CA ASP A 53 -6.50 -0.59 -7.64
C ASP A 53 -7.42 -1.64 -6.96
N ASP A 54 -7.42 -2.87 -7.46
CA ASP A 54 -8.21 -3.98 -6.93
C ASP A 54 -7.78 -4.38 -5.51
N ALA A 55 -6.50 -4.24 -5.18
CA ALA A 55 -5.96 -4.50 -3.84
C ALA A 55 -6.09 -3.31 -2.87
N SER A 56 -6.28 -2.09 -3.40
CA SER A 56 -6.44 -0.87 -2.60
C SER A 56 -7.81 -0.78 -1.94
N THR A 57 -8.86 -1.28 -2.61
CA THR A 57 -10.24 -1.19 -2.11
C THR A 57 -10.42 -2.05 -0.86
N GLY A 58 -10.84 -1.45 0.26
CA GLY A 58 -11.03 -2.15 1.54
C GLY A 58 -9.76 -2.32 2.38
N SER A 59 -8.64 -1.75 1.94
CA SER A 59 -7.35 -1.75 2.63
C SER A 59 -6.97 -0.33 3.07
N LEU A 60 -6.08 -0.20 4.06
CA LEU A 60 -5.39 1.07 4.34
C LEU A 60 -4.07 1.11 3.58
N VAL A 61 -3.89 2.09 2.69
CA VAL A 61 -2.64 2.29 1.95
C VAL A 61 -1.89 3.48 2.53
N MET A 62 -0.72 3.22 3.09
CA MET A 62 0.16 4.24 3.66
C MET A 62 1.23 4.60 2.63
N VAL A 63 1.10 5.80 2.04
CA VAL A 63 1.88 6.24 0.86
C VAL A 63 3.36 6.38 1.21
N ASN A 64 4.21 5.75 0.41
CA ASN A 64 5.68 5.76 0.54
C ASN A 64 6.29 7.03 -0.07
N PHE A 65 7.44 7.47 0.45
CA PHE A 65 8.15 8.68 0.00
C PHE A 65 9.39 8.38 -0.86
N TYR A 66 9.72 7.11 -1.10
CA TYR A 66 10.84 6.74 -1.94
C TYR A 66 10.60 7.07 -3.41
N ASN A 67 11.50 7.84 -4.01
CA ASN A 67 11.37 8.40 -5.36
C ASN A 67 10.96 7.35 -6.41
N ALA A 68 11.60 6.18 -6.41
CA ALA A 68 11.31 5.14 -7.41
C ALA A 68 9.90 4.56 -7.30
N TYR A 69 9.22 4.71 -6.16
CA TYR A 69 7.85 4.23 -5.94
C TYR A 69 6.83 5.35 -6.17
N VAL A 70 7.26 6.61 -6.11
CA VAL A 70 6.40 7.78 -6.32
C VAL A 70 6.39 8.18 -7.80
N THR A 71 7.56 8.34 -8.42
CA THR A 71 7.66 8.85 -9.80
C THR A 71 8.19 7.83 -10.79
N CYS A 72 8.53 6.62 -10.34
CA CYS A 72 9.24 5.62 -11.16
C CYS A 72 10.55 6.20 -11.74
N SER A 73 11.13 7.18 -11.04
CA SER A 73 12.31 7.95 -11.43
C SER A 73 13.23 8.16 -10.22
N ALA A 74 14.42 8.71 -10.46
CA ALA A 74 15.40 9.00 -9.41
C ALA A 74 15.03 10.18 -8.52
N THR A 75 14.07 11.02 -8.92
CA THR A 75 13.68 12.24 -8.21
C THR A 75 12.16 12.33 -8.07
N ALA A 76 11.69 12.82 -6.93
CA ALA A 76 10.29 13.13 -6.68
C ALA A 76 10.18 14.43 -5.87
N GLN A 77 9.02 15.08 -5.98
CA GLN A 77 8.62 16.26 -5.22
C GLN A 77 7.49 15.89 -4.26
N LEU A 78 7.23 16.75 -3.29
CA LEU A 78 6.11 16.58 -2.35
C LEU A 78 4.75 16.49 -3.08
N SER A 79 4.58 17.21 -4.19
CA SER A 79 3.36 17.14 -5.00
C SER A 79 3.13 15.74 -5.56
N ASP A 80 4.18 15.03 -5.96
CA ASP A 80 4.04 13.69 -6.52
C ASP A 80 3.54 12.71 -5.45
N VAL A 81 4.00 12.86 -4.20
CA VAL A 81 3.46 12.10 -3.04
C VAL A 81 2.00 12.45 -2.81
N ALA A 82 1.64 13.73 -2.89
CA ALA A 82 0.25 14.18 -2.73
C ALA A 82 -0.67 13.61 -3.82
N ASP A 83 -0.20 13.51 -5.07
CA ASP A 83 -0.95 12.89 -6.17
C ASP A 83 -1.28 11.42 -5.87
N HIS A 84 -0.35 10.68 -5.26
CA HIS A 84 -0.63 9.33 -4.77
C HIS A 84 -1.68 9.30 -3.67
N MET A 85 -1.63 10.22 -2.71
CA MET A 85 -2.62 10.30 -1.64
C MET A 85 -4.02 10.59 -2.20
N ASP A 86 -4.13 11.56 -3.11
CA ASP A 86 -5.39 11.92 -3.75
C ASP A 86 -5.93 10.77 -4.62
N TYR A 87 -5.05 10.02 -5.27
CA TYR A 87 -5.44 8.86 -6.06
C TYR A 87 -5.94 7.70 -5.20
N VAL A 88 -5.24 7.35 -4.11
CA VAL A 88 -5.71 6.33 -3.16
C VAL A 88 -7.07 6.75 -2.59
N LYS A 89 -7.21 8.02 -2.19
CA LYS A 89 -8.50 8.58 -1.74
C LYS A 89 -9.60 8.45 -2.79
N LYS A 90 -9.29 8.69 -4.07
CA LYS A 90 -10.24 8.56 -5.19
C LYS A 90 -10.70 7.11 -5.38
N VAL A 91 -9.80 6.14 -5.23
CA VAL A 91 -10.09 4.71 -5.47
C VAL A 91 -10.75 4.05 -4.26
N ALA A 92 -10.21 4.25 -3.06
CA ALA A 92 -10.57 3.51 -1.85
C ALA A 92 -11.27 4.36 -0.76
N GLY A 93 -11.34 5.68 -0.95
CA GLY A 93 -11.92 6.64 0.00
C GLY A 93 -10.90 7.28 0.94
N ALA A 94 -11.26 8.42 1.53
CA ALA A 94 -10.33 9.23 2.35
C ALA A 94 -9.89 8.53 3.65
N GLN A 95 -10.69 7.58 4.16
CA GLN A 95 -10.35 6.76 5.32
C GLN A 95 -9.33 5.64 5.02
N ALA A 96 -9.02 5.42 3.74
CA ALA A 96 -8.15 4.34 3.26
C ALA A 96 -6.73 4.82 2.89
N VAL A 97 -6.36 6.06 3.23
CA VAL A 97 -5.05 6.64 2.93
C VAL A 97 -4.31 7.08 4.20
N GLY A 98 -3.00 6.84 4.25
CA GLY A 98 -2.11 7.27 5.33
C GLY A 98 -0.68 7.58 4.84
N PHE A 99 0.24 7.78 5.78
CA PHE A 99 1.66 8.05 5.49
C PHE A 99 2.55 6.89 5.91
N GLY A 100 3.41 6.43 4.99
CA GLY A 100 4.31 5.29 5.18
C GLY A 100 5.70 5.61 4.65
N GLY A 101 6.35 6.64 5.20
CA GLY A 101 7.47 7.33 4.55
C GLY A 101 8.74 6.52 4.31
N ASP A 102 8.89 5.34 4.95
CA ASP A 102 10.02 4.43 4.73
C ASP A 102 11.40 5.07 4.96
N TYR A 103 11.48 6.01 5.91
CA TYR A 103 12.72 6.67 6.28
C TYR A 103 13.75 5.65 6.76
N ASP A 104 14.99 5.79 6.28
CA ASP A 104 16.12 4.87 6.51
C ASP A 104 15.89 3.41 6.02
N GLY A 105 14.78 3.14 5.31
CA GLY A 105 14.44 1.82 4.76
C GLY A 105 14.90 1.60 3.31
N VAL A 106 15.37 2.65 2.65
CA VAL A 106 15.74 2.69 1.24
C VAL A 106 17.13 3.31 1.05
N THR A 107 17.85 2.84 0.04
CA THR A 107 19.19 3.32 -0.35
C THR A 107 19.18 3.96 -1.72
#